data_AF-A0A7C4WDQ2-F1
#
_entry.id   AF-A0A7C4WDQ2-F1
#
_cell.length_a   1.000
_cell.length_b   1.000
_cell.length_c   1.000
_cell.angle_alpha   90.00
_cell.angle_beta   90.00
_cell.angle_gamma   90.00
#
_symmetry.space_group_name_H-M   'P 1'
#
loop_
_entity.id
_entity.type
_entity.pdbx_description
1 polymer ?
#
loop_
_entity_poly.entity_id
_entity_poly.type
_entity_poly.pdbx_seq_one_letter_code
_entity_poly.pdbx_strand_id
1 'polypeptide(L)'
;MAAEIEGILQRLKTAGERLASLPPETPASECMRRIGEEALRLLALEGSATAILFSYDLEQHSLDPASRIAVGEVGEPMGPDWPRPDGMAARALARGRRVLSWEEPDTPIHPAKQAAGARMVG
;
A
#
# COMPACT_ATOMS: atom_id res chain seq x y z
N MET A 1 -14.32 23.94 -6.69
CA MET A 1 -13.26 23.46 -7.58
C MET A 1 -11.89 24.07 -7.25
N ALA A 2 -11.65 25.38 -7.40
CA ALA A 2 -10.34 25.97 -7.09
C ALA A 2 -9.88 25.78 -5.63
N ALA A 3 -10.75 26.09 -4.66
CA ALA A 3 -10.47 25.90 -3.23
C ALA A 3 -10.25 24.41 -2.83
N GLU A 4 -10.86 23.48 -3.58
CA GLU A 4 -10.73 22.04 -3.32
C GLU A 4 -9.38 21.51 -3.82
N ILE A 5 -8.95 21.96 -5.01
CA ILE A 5 -7.61 21.66 -5.55
C ILE A 5 -6.54 22.24 -4.64
N GLU A 6 -6.69 23.48 -4.18
CA GLU A 6 -5.76 24.12 -3.24
C GLU A 6 -5.66 23.32 -1.92
N GLY A 7 -6.80 22.86 -1.38
CA GLY A 7 -6.81 21.98 -0.21
C GLY A 7 -6.08 20.66 -0.43
N ILE A 8 -6.23 20.03 -1.60
CA ILE A 8 -5.49 18.80 -1.96
C ILE A 8 -3.98 19.07 -2.05
N LEU A 9 -3.58 20.13 -2.75
CA LEU A 9 -2.18 20.49 -2.91
C LEU A 9 -1.53 20.81 -1.56
N GLN A 10 -2.25 21.49 -0.66
CA GLN A 10 -1.76 21.79 0.67
C GLN A 10 -1.54 20.52 1.50
N ARG A 11 -2.45 19.54 1.42
CA ARG A 11 -2.28 18.24 2.09
C ARG A 11 -1.08 17.47 1.53
N LEU A 12 -0.93 17.44 0.20
CA LEU A 12 0.22 16.81 -0.46
C LEU A 12 1.55 17.46 -0.05
N LYS A 13 1.60 18.79 -0.03
CA LYS A 13 2.77 19.54 0.41
C LYS A 13 3.14 19.18 1.85
N THR A 14 2.18 19.22 2.77
CA THR A 14 2.43 18.89 4.18
C THR A 14 2.90 17.44 4.37
N ALA A 15 2.33 16.49 3.63
CA ALA A 15 2.81 15.10 3.64
C ALA A 15 4.26 15.00 3.14
N GLY A 16 4.58 15.66 2.03
CA GLY A 16 5.93 15.73 1.48
C GLY A 16 6.95 16.34 2.44
N GLU A 17 6.60 17.44 3.13
CA GLU A 17 7.45 18.08 4.14
C GLU A 17 7.76 17.14 5.32
N ARG A 18 6.76 16.40 5.80
CA ARG A 18 6.96 15.41 6.88
C ARG A 18 7.89 14.29 6.45
N LEU A 19 7.73 13.75 5.25
CA LEU A 19 8.62 12.72 4.72
C LEU A 19 10.03 13.24 4.48
N ALA A 20 10.17 14.46 3.96
CA ALA A 20 11.46 15.09 3.69
C ALA A 20 12.24 15.45 4.96
N SER A 21 11.55 15.61 6.10
CA SER A 21 12.19 15.86 7.40
C SER A 21 12.78 14.62 8.08
N LEU A 22 12.63 13.43 7.50
CA LEU A 22 13.20 12.20 8.07
C LEU A 22 14.74 12.27 8.04
N PRO A 23 15.42 11.93 9.15
CA PRO A 23 16.88 11.90 9.18
C PRO A 23 17.46 10.94 8.12
N PRO A 24 18.59 11.24 7.48
CA PRO A 24 19.22 10.36 6.48
C PRO A 24 19.53 8.95 7.00
N GLU A 25 19.78 8.81 8.30
CA GLU A 25 20.04 7.55 8.99
C GLU A 25 18.77 6.73 9.31
N THR A 26 17.60 7.25 8.94
CA THR A 26 16.33 6.55 9.17
C THR A 26 16.33 5.20 8.44
N PRO A 27 16.09 4.08 9.14
CA PRO A 27 16.03 2.77 8.50
C PRO A 27 14.95 2.73 7.41
N ALA A 28 15.23 2.03 6.32
CA ALA A 28 14.30 1.91 5.19
C ALA A 28 12.89 1.42 5.62
N SER A 29 12.83 0.51 6.59
CA SER A 29 11.58 0.01 7.16
C SER A 29 10.74 1.10 7.85
N GLU A 30 11.39 2.05 8.54
CA GLU A 30 10.72 3.20 9.15
C GLU A 30 10.30 4.20 8.07
N CYS A 31 11.13 4.47 7.07
CA CYS A 31 10.74 5.29 5.91
C CYS A 31 9.48 4.73 5.22
N MET A 32 9.44 3.43 4.95
CA MET A 32 8.28 2.74 4.37
C MET A 32 7.04 2.86 5.26
N ARG A 33 7.19 2.68 6.58
CA ARG A 33 6.09 2.88 7.54
C ARG A 33 5.53 4.29 7.45
N ARG A 34 6.39 5.32 7.44
CA ARG A 34 5.97 6.72 7.30
C ARG A 34 5.26 7.02 5.99
N ILE A 35 5.73 6.44 4.88
CA ILE A 35 5.06 6.54 3.57
C ILE A 35 3.64 5.95 3.66
N GLY A 36 3.49 4.76 4.25
CA GLY A 36 2.18 4.14 4.44
C GLY A 36 1.23 4.98 5.31
N GLU A 37 1.73 5.53 6.41
CA GLU A 37 0.94 6.41 7.29
C GLU A 37 0.47 7.69 6.58
N GLU A 38 1.35 8.35 5.84
CA GLU A 38 1.00 9.55 5.07
C GLU A 38 0.02 9.23 3.94
N ALA A 39 0.16 8.08 3.27
CA ALA A 39 -0.78 7.64 2.26
C ALA A 39 -2.20 7.46 2.83
N LEU A 40 -2.33 6.81 3.99
CA LEU A 40 -3.63 6.65 4.66
C LEU A 40 -4.22 7.99 5.10
N ARG A 41 -3.40 8.91 5.63
CA ARG A 41 -3.82 10.28 5.98
C ARG A 41 -4.32 11.06 4.75
N LEU A 42 -3.62 10.97 3.62
CA LEU A 42 -3.96 11.68 2.39
C LEU A 42 -5.28 11.21 1.77
N LEU A 43 -5.54 9.90 1.85
CA LEU A 43 -6.79 9.33 1.34
C LEU A 43 -8.00 9.66 2.23
N ALA A 44 -7.78 10.32 3.39
CA ALA A 44 -8.81 10.68 4.37
C ALA A 44 -9.75 9.50 4.67
N LEU A 45 -9.21 8.29 4.70
CA LEU A 45 -9.99 7.08 4.96
C LEU A 45 -10.35 7.08 6.45
N GLU A 46 -11.60 7.42 6.76
CA GLU A 46 -12.17 7.23 8.08
C GLU A 46 -12.43 5.73 8.29
N GLY A 47 -11.73 5.11 9.23
CA GLY A 47 -11.92 3.70 9.62
C GLY A 47 -10.72 2.79 9.36
N SER A 48 -10.99 1.48 9.29
CA SER A 48 -10.05 0.34 9.33
C SER A 48 -9.15 0.17 8.09
N ALA A 49 -8.80 1.26 7.41
CA ALA A 49 -7.97 1.19 6.21
C ALA A 49 -6.56 0.71 6.55
N THR A 50 -6.03 -0.15 5.70
CA THR A 50 -4.70 -0.73 5.86
C THR A 50 -3.90 -0.53 4.59
N ALA A 51 -2.62 -0.20 4.74
CA ALA A 51 -1.64 -0.19 3.68
C ALA A 51 -0.60 -1.29 3.94
N ILE A 52 -0.28 -2.07 2.91
CA ILE A 52 0.79 -3.08 2.94
C ILE A 52 1.84 -2.65 1.91
N LEU A 53 3.08 -2.54 2.35
CA LEU A 53 4.21 -2.10 1.54
C LEU A 53 5.26 -3.20 1.51
N PHE A 54 5.90 -3.33 0.33
CA PHE A 54 7.05 -4.18 0.09
C PHE A 54 8.08 -3.38 -0.70
N SER A 55 9.35 -3.66 -0.44
CA SER A 55 10.46 -3.25 -1.30
C SER A 55 10.47 -4.10 -2.57
N TYR A 56 10.81 -3.47 -3.68
CA TYR A 56 11.02 -4.13 -4.96
C TYR A 56 12.51 -4.30 -5.21
N ASP A 57 12.93 -5.52 -5.47
CA ASP A 57 14.29 -5.88 -5.88
C ASP A 57 14.39 -5.76 -7.41
N LEU A 58 15.25 -4.85 -7.87
CA LEU A 58 15.48 -4.61 -9.30
C LEU A 58 16.29 -5.73 -9.97
N GLU A 59 17.15 -6.43 -9.23
CA GLU A 59 17.98 -7.52 -9.77
C GLU A 59 17.13 -8.78 -9.95
N GLN A 60 16.27 -9.07 -8.97
CA GLN A 60 15.40 -10.25 -8.98
C GLN A 60 14.04 -10.00 -9.67
N HIS A 61 13.75 -8.74 -10.01
CA HIS A 61 12.46 -8.29 -10.51
C HIS A 61 11.26 -8.75 -9.66
N SER A 62 11.43 -8.77 -8.34
CA SER A 62 10.47 -9.36 -7.40
C SER A 62 10.24 -8.47 -6.18
N LEU A 63 9.15 -8.72 -5.45
CA LEU A 63 8.92 -8.08 -4.16
C LEU A 63 9.56 -8.93 -3.07
N ASP A 64 10.40 -8.31 -2.23
CA ASP A 64 11.05 -8.99 -1.10
C ASP A 64 10.03 -9.20 0.03
N PRO A 65 9.65 -10.46 0.36
CA PRO A 65 8.71 -10.72 1.44
C PRO A 65 9.21 -10.23 2.81
N ALA A 66 10.52 -10.24 3.06
CA ALA A 66 11.10 -9.83 4.35
C ALA A 66 10.94 -8.33 4.62
N SER A 67 10.72 -7.53 3.57
CA SER A 67 10.51 -6.08 3.65
C SER A 67 9.08 -5.66 4.04
N ARG A 68 8.17 -6.62 4.32
CA ARG A 68 6.75 -6.34 4.57
C ARG A 68 6.56 -5.32 5.70
N ILE A 69 5.89 -4.21 5.38
CA ILE A 69 5.39 -3.24 6.36
C ILE A 69 3.88 -3.14 6.23
N ALA A 70 3.17 -3.34 7.33
CA ALA A 70 1.73 -3.07 7.44
C ALA A 70 1.49 -1.82 8.29
N VAL A 71 0.59 -0.96 7.82
CA VAL A 71 0.15 0.26 8.49
C VAL A 71 -1.37 0.26 8.56
N GLY A 72 -1.95 0.52 9.73
CA GLY A 72 -3.40 0.50 9.94
C GLY A 72 -4.01 -0.91 10.08
N GLU A 73 -3.20 -1.98 9.99
CA GLU A 73 -3.63 -3.34 10.32
C GLU A 73 -3.72 -3.49 11.85
N VAL A 74 -4.83 -4.00 12.36
CA VAL A 74 -5.04 -4.28 13.79
C VAL A 74 -5.14 -5.78 13.98
N GLY A 75 -4.24 -6.35 14.81
CA GLY A 75 -4.17 -7.79 15.09
C GLY A 75 -3.02 -8.49 14.37
N GLU A 76 -2.86 -9.78 14.63
CA GLU A 76 -1.87 -10.61 13.94
C GLU A 76 -2.31 -10.87 12.49
N PRO A 77 -1.35 -10.94 11.53
CA PRO A 77 -1.67 -11.32 10.16
C PRO A 77 -2.38 -12.68 10.16
N MET A 78 -3.56 -12.77 9.54
CA MET A 78 -4.34 -14.01 9.44
C MET A 78 -3.72 -15.01 8.43
N GLY A 79 -2.41 -15.24 8.49
CA GLY A 79 -1.66 -16.13 7.60
C GLY A 79 -0.64 -15.40 6.70
N PRO A 80 0.01 -16.14 5.79
CA PRO A 80 1.07 -15.60 4.94
C PRO A 80 0.52 -14.57 3.95
N ASP A 81 0.62 -13.29 4.28
CA ASP A 81 0.26 -12.16 3.43
C ASP A 81 1.45 -11.73 2.57
N TRP A 82 1.98 -12.69 1.82
CA TRP A 82 3.18 -12.52 0.99
C TRP A 82 2.82 -12.10 -0.45
N PRO A 83 3.76 -11.48 -1.18
CA PRO A 83 3.58 -11.18 -2.60
C PRO A 83 3.20 -12.44 -3.38
N ARG A 84 2.11 -12.35 -4.15
CA ARG A 84 1.61 -13.47 -4.98
C ARG A 84 2.06 -13.31 -6.43
N PRO A 85 2.59 -14.36 -7.08
CA PRO A 85 3.04 -14.30 -8.47
C PRO A 85 1.98 -13.82 -9.48
N ASP A 86 0.69 -14.05 -9.20
CA ASP A 86 -0.45 -13.69 -10.04
C ASP A 86 -1.39 -12.65 -9.38
N GLY A 87 -0.97 -12.10 -8.23
CA GLY A 87 -1.73 -11.12 -7.45
C GLY A 87 -1.67 -9.69 -8.01
N MET A 88 -2.41 -8.79 -7.38
CA MET A 88 -2.52 -7.38 -7.81
C MET A 88 -1.14 -6.69 -7.96
N ALA A 89 -0.21 -6.93 -7.02
CA ALA A 89 1.10 -6.30 -7.06
C ALA A 89 1.95 -6.80 -8.25
N ALA A 90 1.97 -8.12 -8.51
CA ALA A 90 2.66 -8.68 -9.67
C ALA A 90 2.09 -8.16 -10.99
N ARG A 91 0.76 -8.04 -11.10
CA ARG A 91 0.10 -7.44 -12.28
C ARG A 91 0.45 -5.97 -12.45
N ALA A 92 0.49 -5.20 -11.35
CA ALA A 92 0.86 -3.79 -11.39
C ALA A 92 2.31 -3.60 -11.88
N LEU A 93 3.24 -4.43 -11.39
CA LEU A 93 4.63 -4.45 -11.81
C LEU A 93 4.77 -4.81 -13.30
N ALA A 94 4.12 -5.89 -13.75
CA ALA A 94 4.19 -6.34 -15.14
C ALA A 94 3.65 -5.32 -16.15
N ARG A 95 2.66 -4.51 -15.75
CA ARG A 95 2.01 -3.53 -16.63
C ARG A 95 2.55 -2.11 -16.48
N GLY A 96 3.40 -1.85 -15.49
CA GLY A 96 3.92 -0.51 -15.20
C GLY A 96 2.82 0.51 -14.87
N ARG A 97 1.68 0.07 -14.30
CA ARG A 97 0.56 0.95 -13.95
C ARG A 97 -0.15 0.48 -12.68
N ARG A 98 -0.85 1.41 -12.03
CA ARG A 98 -1.75 1.08 -10.92
C ARG A 98 -2.82 0.08 -11.37
N VAL A 99 -3.11 -0.87 -10.50
CA VAL A 99 -4.19 -1.84 -10.63
C VAL A 99 -5.17 -1.62 -9.49
N LEU A 100 -6.47 -1.59 -9.79
CA LEU A 100 -7.54 -1.46 -8.82
C LEU A 100 -8.33 -2.77 -8.79
N SER A 101 -8.70 -3.24 -7.61
CA SER A 101 -9.32 -4.57 -7.46
C SER A 101 -10.62 -4.73 -8.26
N TRP A 102 -11.42 -3.66 -8.38
CA TRP A 102 -12.66 -3.67 -9.17
C TRP A 102 -12.44 -3.56 -10.69
N GLU A 103 -11.23 -3.27 -11.14
CA GLU A 103 -10.86 -3.33 -12.57
C GLU A 103 -10.34 -4.72 -12.97
N GLU A 104 -10.13 -5.63 -12.01
CA GLU A 104 -9.58 -6.96 -12.24
C GLU A 104 -10.50 -8.08 -11.72
N PRO A 105 -11.63 -8.35 -12.41
CA PRO A 105 -12.60 -9.36 -11.99
C PRO A 105 -11.98 -10.78 -11.89
N ASP A 106 -10.91 -11.04 -12.63
CA ASP A 106 -10.22 -12.33 -12.67
C ASP A 106 -9.03 -12.43 -11.69
N THR A 107 -8.84 -11.46 -10.80
CA THR A 107 -7.76 -11.55 -9.80
C THR A 107 -8.24 -12.33 -8.58
N PRO A 108 -7.61 -13.48 -8.26
CA PRO A 108 -8.03 -14.27 -7.11
C PRO A 108 -7.82 -13.48 -5.81
N ILE A 109 -8.81 -13.47 -4.93
CA ILE A 109 -8.64 -12.97 -3.55
C ILE A 109 -7.78 -13.99 -2.79
N HIS A 110 -6.88 -13.52 -1.92
CA HIS A 110 -6.06 -14.40 -1.10
C HIS A 110 -6.95 -15.34 -0.26
N PRO A 111 -6.72 -16.67 -0.22
CA PRO A 111 -7.57 -17.61 0.48
C PRO A 111 -7.85 -17.24 1.95
N ALA A 112 -6.82 -16.78 2.68
CA ALA A 112 -6.99 -16.29 4.04
C ALA A 112 -7.93 -15.08 4.16
N LYS A 113 -7.88 -14.15 3.19
CA LYS A 113 -8.77 -12.98 3.17
C LYS A 113 -10.20 -13.40 2.76
N GLN A 114 -10.36 -14.39 1.87
CA GLN A 114 -11.67 -15.00 1.58
C GLN A 114 -12.26 -15.65 2.83
N ALA A 115 -11.47 -16.42 3.58
CA ALA A 115 -11.89 -17.03 4.85
C ALA A 115 -12.29 -15.98 5.91
N ALA A 116 -11.65 -14.81 5.89
CA ALA A 116 -12.01 -13.64 6.71
C ALA A 116 -13.24 -12.87 6.18
N GLY A 117 -13.89 -13.34 5.10
CA GLY A 117 -15.11 -12.76 4.55
C GLY A 117 -14.92 -11.75 3.42
N ALA A 118 -13.70 -11.54 2.91
CA ALA A 118 -13.48 -10.70 1.74
C ALA A 118 -14.15 -11.29 0.50
N ARG A 119 -14.83 -10.43 -0.28
CA ARG A 119 -15.55 -10.81 -1.51
C ARG A 119 -15.04 -9.99 -2.68
N MET A 120 -15.14 -10.55 -3.88
CA MET A 120 -14.91 -9.78 -5.11
C MET A 120 -16.05 -8.78 -5.23
N VAL A 121 -15.71 -7.55 -5.62
CA VAL A 121 -16.70 -6.53 -5.94
C VAL A 121 -17.01 -6.71 -7.42
N GLY A 122 -18.26 -7.09 -7.73
CA GLY A 122 -18.81 -7.25 -9.07
C GLY A 122 -20.25 -6.80 -9.09
#